data_AF-A0A970UC73-F1
#
_entry.id   AF-A0A970UC73-F1
#
_cell.length_a   1.000
_cell.length_b   1.000
_cell.length_c   1.000
_cell.angle_alpha   90.00
_cell.angle_beta   90.00
_cell.angle_gamma   90.00
#
_symmetry.space_group_name_H-M   'P 1'
#
loop_
_entity.id
_entity.type
_entity.pdbx_description
1 polymer ?
#
loop_
_entity_poly.entity_id
_entity_poly.type
_entity_poly.pdbx_seq_one_letter_code
_entity_poly.pdbx_strand_id
1 'polypeptide(L)'
;MMHHLLSQINTSADIPGAIEQAVMQGLLAAGEKEAIAKSLDQLVSHSTLAQYFAPGAEVMTERDILLSDGHALRPDRVVKLPSGTAVIDYKTGKENPMHQQQMETYAAALRDMGMTEVVPWLVYLPSDEHADLKIEKV
;
A
#
# COMPACT_ATOMS: atom_id res chain seq x y z
N MET A 1 -3.62 -11.28 -4.39
CA MET A 1 -4.48 -11.28 -3.19
C MET A 1 -4.17 -10.10 -2.28
N MET A 2 -2.94 -9.95 -1.75
CA MET A 2 -2.67 -8.92 -0.73
C MET A 2 -2.95 -7.48 -1.19
N HIS A 3 -2.58 -7.12 -2.43
CA HIS A 3 -2.91 -5.80 -2.99
C HIS A 3 -4.43 -5.54 -3.00
N HIS A 4 -5.22 -6.56 -3.34
CA HIS A 4 -6.68 -6.47 -3.35
C HIS A 4 -7.30 -6.30 -1.95
N LEU A 5 -6.70 -6.89 -0.92
CA LEU A 5 -7.11 -6.65 0.46
C LEU A 5 -6.75 -5.22 0.88
N LEU A 6 -5.49 -4.81 0.64
CA LEU A 6 -5.00 -3.49 1.00
C LEU A 6 -5.70 -2.35 0.26
N SER A 7 -6.19 -2.58 -0.96
CA SER A 7 -6.96 -1.59 -1.72
C SER A 7 -8.35 -1.32 -1.14
N GLN A 8 -8.87 -2.26 -0.33
CA GLN A 8 -10.15 -2.15 0.39
C GLN A 8 -10.01 -1.63 1.83
N ILE A 9 -8.78 -1.56 2.34
CA ILE A 9 -8.50 -1.18 3.72
C ILE A 9 -8.02 0.26 3.71
N ASN A 10 -8.82 1.20 4.22
CA ASN A 10 -8.36 2.57 4.44
C ASN A 10 -7.72 2.72 5.82
N THR A 11 -8.32 2.06 6.82
CA THR A 11 -7.91 2.05 8.22
C THR A 11 -7.92 0.62 8.77
N SER A 12 -7.32 0.38 9.95
CA SER A 12 -7.35 -0.95 10.58
C SER A 12 -8.76 -1.49 10.84
N ALA A 13 -9.76 -0.61 11.00
CA ALA A 13 -11.15 -1.01 11.20
C ALA A 13 -11.77 -1.72 9.98
N ASP A 14 -11.18 -1.56 8.80
CA ASP A 14 -11.67 -2.17 7.56
C ASP A 14 -11.18 -3.61 7.37
N ILE A 15 -10.19 -4.07 8.15
CA ILE A 15 -9.55 -5.39 8.01
C ILE A 15 -10.58 -6.54 8.10
N PRO A 16 -11.46 -6.61 9.13
CA PRO A 16 -12.40 -7.72 9.25
C PRO A 16 -13.31 -7.84 8.02
N GLY A 17 -13.83 -6.70 7.54
CA GLY A 17 -14.70 -6.64 6.37
C GLY A 17 -13.99 -7.07 5.09
N ALA A 18 -12.76 -6.59 4.86
CA ALA A 18 -11.96 -6.96 3.69
C ALA A 18 -11.66 -8.47 3.64
N ILE A 19 -11.33 -9.08 4.79
CA ILE A 19 -11.08 -10.52 4.90
C ILE A 19 -12.35 -11.33 4.64
N GLU A 20 -13.48 -10.94 5.23
CA GLU A 20 -14.75 -11.63 5.01
C GLU A 20 -15.15 -11.59 3.53
N GLN A 21 -15.03 -10.44 2.88
CA GLN A 21 -15.30 -10.29 1.45
C GLN A 21 -14.37 -11.18 0.61
N ALA A 22 -13.07 -11.19 0.90
CA ALA A 22 -12.13 -12.03 0.17
C ALA A 22 -12.44 -13.53 0.30
N VAL A 23 -12.88 -13.99 1.47
CA VAL A 23 -13.32 -15.38 1.65
C VAL A 23 -14.61 -15.67 0.89
N MET A 24 -15.60 -14.77 0.94
CA MET A 24 -16.85 -14.93 0.19
C MET A 24 -16.61 -14.99 -1.32
N GLN A 25 -15.62 -14.25 -1.82
CA GLN A 25 -15.22 -14.24 -3.23
C GLN A 25 -14.32 -15.44 -3.62
N GLY A 26 -13.93 -16.29 -2.67
CA GLY A 26 -13.02 -17.42 -2.90
C GLY A 26 -11.57 -17.00 -3.17
N LEU A 27 -11.19 -15.75 -2.86
CA LEU A 27 -9.82 -15.23 -3.01
C LEU A 27 -8.90 -15.63 -1.84
N LEU A 28 -9.49 -15.97 -0.70
CA LEU A 28 -8.79 -16.34 0.53
C LEU A 28 -9.45 -17.58 1.14
N ALA A 29 -8.66 -18.58 1.55
CA ALA A 29 -9.22 -19.75 2.22
C ALA A 29 -9.63 -19.41 3.65
N ALA A 30 -10.72 -20.02 4.15
CA ALA A 30 -11.21 -19.75 5.50
C ALA A 30 -10.17 -20.07 6.59
N GLY A 31 -9.30 -21.06 6.38
CA GLY A 31 -8.21 -21.41 7.29
C GLY A 31 -7.04 -20.43 7.31
N GLU A 32 -6.96 -19.52 6.33
CA GLU A 32 -5.88 -18.53 6.23
C GLU A 32 -6.27 -17.17 6.83
N LYS A 33 -7.54 -16.99 7.25
CA LYS A 33 -8.08 -15.73 7.75
C LYS A 33 -7.24 -15.13 8.87
N GLU A 34 -6.92 -15.92 9.88
CA GLU A 34 -6.20 -15.44 11.07
C GLU A 34 -4.78 -14.99 10.75
N ALA A 35 -4.06 -15.77 9.93
CA ALA A 35 -2.71 -15.42 9.49
C ALA A 35 -2.70 -14.13 8.68
N ILE A 36 -3.62 -13.98 7.73
CA ILE A 36 -3.75 -12.78 6.90
C ILE A 36 -4.19 -11.56 7.72
N ALA A 37 -5.13 -11.73 8.66
CA ALA A 37 -5.51 -10.67 9.59
C ALA A 37 -4.31 -10.14 10.35
N LYS A 38 -3.51 -11.05 10.93
CA LYS A 38 -2.30 -10.69 11.67
C LYS A 38 -1.28 -9.94 10.81
N SER A 39 -1.04 -10.39 9.58
CA SER A 39 -0.13 -9.69 8.66
C SER A 39 -0.63 -8.31 8.27
N LEU A 40 -1.94 -8.15 8.05
CA LEU A 40 -2.56 -6.86 7.77
C LEU A 40 -2.45 -5.93 8.98
N ASP A 41 -2.78 -6.43 10.18
CA ASP A 41 -2.66 -5.67 11.43
C ASP A 41 -1.22 -5.19 11.64
N GLN A 42 -0.23 -6.07 11.49
CA GLN A 42 1.18 -5.72 11.60
C GLN A 42 1.58 -4.60 10.63
N LEU A 43 1.09 -4.64 9.39
CA LEU A 43 1.37 -3.64 8.38
C LEU A 43 0.74 -2.29 8.71
N VAL A 44 -0.57 -2.27 9.00
CA VAL A 44 -1.29 -1.02 9.27
C VAL A 44 -0.91 -0.40 10.61
N SER A 45 -0.42 -1.19 11.57
CA SER A 45 0.08 -0.70 12.86
C SER A 45 1.59 -0.45 12.88
N HIS A 46 2.32 -0.73 11.79
CA HIS A 46 3.76 -0.55 11.75
C HIS A 46 4.10 0.93 12.00
N SER A 47 5.05 1.20 12.90
CA SER A 47 5.39 2.58 13.34
C SER A 47 5.63 3.57 12.19
N THR A 48 6.31 3.12 11.13
CA THR A 48 6.52 3.90 9.90
C THR A 48 5.24 4.18 9.10
N LEU A 49 4.33 3.20 9.02
CA LEU A 49 3.18 3.23 8.11
C LEU A 49 1.88 3.66 8.78
N ALA A 50 1.77 3.56 10.10
CA ALA A 50 0.52 3.71 10.84
C ALA A 50 -0.19 5.05 10.58
N GLN A 51 0.58 6.14 10.40
CA GLN A 51 0.03 7.44 10.06
C GLN A 51 -0.75 7.46 8.73
N TYR A 52 -0.39 6.58 7.78
CA TYR A 52 -1.02 6.48 6.47
C TYR A 52 -2.31 5.64 6.50
N PHE A 53 -2.57 4.95 7.61
CA PHE A 53 -3.81 4.20 7.88
C PHE A 53 -4.64 4.84 9.01
N ALA A 54 -4.30 6.06 9.41
CA ALA A 54 -5.00 6.79 10.43
C ALA A 54 -6.39 7.25 9.92
N PRO A 55 -7.42 7.25 10.79
CA PRO A 55 -8.72 7.80 10.44
C PRO A 55 -8.63 9.26 9.99
N GLY A 56 -9.37 9.61 8.93
CA GLY A 56 -9.45 10.98 8.41
C GLY A 56 -8.36 11.35 7.39
N ALA A 57 -7.44 10.45 7.06
CA ALA A 57 -6.53 10.65 5.93
C ALA A 57 -7.28 10.58 4.58
N GLU A 58 -6.90 11.43 3.62
CA GLU A 58 -7.41 11.32 2.24
C GLU A 58 -6.62 10.23 1.52
N VAL A 59 -7.25 9.06 1.35
CA VAL A 59 -6.63 7.87 0.77
C VAL A 59 -7.17 7.63 -0.65
N MET A 60 -6.26 7.32 -1.56
CA MET A 60 -6.54 6.91 -2.93
C MET A 60 -5.85 5.58 -3.19
N THR A 61 -6.60 4.50 -3.39
CA THR A 61 -6.06 3.18 -3.73
C THR A 61 -6.32 2.86 -5.20
N GLU A 62 -5.35 2.19 -5.84
CA GLU A 62 -5.48 1.64 -7.21
C GLU A 62 -5.94 2.68 -8.26
N ARG A 63 -5.57 3.95 -8.09
CA ARG A 63 -5.96 5.05 -9.00
C ARG A 63 -4.87 5.34 -10.01
N ASP A 64 -5.28 5.49 -11.27
CA ASP A 64 -4.38 5.87 -12.35
C ASP A 64 -3.96 7.35 -12.24
N ILE A 65 -2.66 7.58 -12.34
CA ILE A 65 -2.02 8.86 -12.59
C ILE A 65 -1.74 8.92 -14.09
N LEU A 66 -2.42 9.83 -14.78
CA LEU A 66 -2.21 10.04 -16.22
C LEU A 66 -1.01 10.95 -16.44
N LEU A 67 -0.04 10.46 -17.20
CA LEU A 67 1.15 11.19 -17.60
C LEU A 67 0.91 11.97 -18.89
N SER A 68 1.71 13.02 -19.09
CA SER A 68 1.65 13.89 -20.27
C SER A 68 1.95 13.18 -21.59
N ASP A 69 2.66 12.05 -21.55
CA ASP A 69 2.97 11.21 -22.71
C ASP A 69 1.85 10.21 -23.05
N GLY A 70 0.75 10.22 -22.29
CA GLY A 70 -0.40 9.34 -22.48
C GLY A 70 -0.27 7.98 -21.76
N HIS A 71 0.83 7.73 -21.05
CA HIS A 71 0.94 6.56 -20.19
C HIS A 71 0.23 6.77 -18.84
N ALA A 72 -0.10 5.66 -18.18
CA ALA A 72 -0.72 5.69 -16.86
C ALA A 72 0.17 4.95 -15.86
N LEU A 73 0.32 5.54 -14.68
CA LEU A 73 0.96 4.94 -13.52
C LEU A 73 -0.12 4.59 -12.51
N ARG A 74 -0.07 3.40 -11.92
CA ARG A 74 -1.02 2.99 -10.87
C ARG A 74 -0.27 2.58 -9.61
N PRO A 75 -0.02 3.52 -8.67
CA PRO A 75 0.45 3.14 -7.35
C PRO A 75 -0.65 2.38 -6.59
N ASP A 76 -0.24 1.46 -5.72
CA ASP A 76 -1.20 0.74 -4.87
C ASP A 76 -1.96 1.69 -3.94
N ARG A 77 -1.25 2.68 -3.36
CA ARG A 77 -1.83 3.65 -2.42
C ARG A 77 -1.15 5.01 -2.48
N VAL A 78 -1.95 6.07 -2.49
CA VAL A 78 -1.53 7.46 -2.28
C VAL A 78 -2.32 8.03 -1.11
N VAL A 79 -1.63 8.64 -0.14
CA VAL A 79 -2.24 9.23 1.04
C VAL A 79 -1.83 10.70 1.14
N LYS A 80 -2.81 11.60 1.19
CA LYS A 80 -2.56 13.02 1.46
C LYS A 80 -2.77 13.32 2.94
N LEU A 81 -1.78 13.97 3.52
CA LEU A 81 -1.76 14.46 4.89
C LEU A 81 -1.49 15.98 4.87
N PRO A 82 -1.79 16.70 5.96
CA PRO A 82 -1.42 18.11 6.08
C PRO A 82 0.09 18.36 5.92
N SER A 83 0.92 17.37 6.24
CA SER A 83 2.38 17.43 6.15
C SER A 83 2.96 17.07 4.77
N GLY A 84 2.14 16.61 3.82
CA GLY A 84 2.61 16.13 2.52
C GLY A 84 1.86 14.93 1.99
N THR A 85 2.38 14.34 0.92
CA THR A 85 1.81 13.15 0.28
C THR A 85 2.72 11.94 0.49
N ALA A 86 2.15 10.79 0.83
CA ALA A 86 2.85 9.52 0.73
C ALA A 86 2.35 8.71 -0.47
N VAL A 87 3.24 8.02 -1.14
CA VAL A 87 2.91 6.99 -2.12
C VAL A 87 3.51 5.67 -1.66
N ILE A 88 2.71 4.62 -1.62
CA ILE A 88 3.07 3.31 -1.08
C ILE A 88 2.83 2.27 -2.16
N ASP A 89 3.82 1.42 -2.39
CA ASP A 89 3.72 0.27 -3.28
C ASP A 89 4.18 -0.99 -2.54
N TYR A 90 3.37 -2.04 -2.64
CA TYR A 90 3.58 -3.31 -1.96
C TYR A 90 4.23 -4.29 -2.93
N LYS A 91 5.22 -5.05 -2.47
CA LYS A 91 5.88 -6.08 -3.28
C LYS A 91 5.87 -7.40 -2.56
N THR A 92 5.53 -8.46 -3.29
CA THR A 92 5.74 -9.84 -2.85
C THR A 92 7.02 -10.39 -3.46
N GLY A 93 7.79 -11.15 -2.68
CA GLY A 93 9.02 -11.79 -3.16
C GLY A 93 10.27 -10.94 -2.97
N LYS A 94 11.25 -11.13 -3.85
CA LYS A 94 12.60 -10.54 -3.68
C LYS A 94 12.66 -9.10 -4.16
N GLU A 95 13.62 -8.38 -3.60
CA GLU A 95 13.98 -7.03 -4.00
C GLU A 95 14.44 -6.96 -5.45
N ASN A 96 14.08 -5.87 -6.11
CA ASN A 96 14.47 -5.58 -7.47
C ASN A 96 14.76 -4.07 -7.59
N PRO A 97 15.92 -3.66 -8.14
CA PRO A 97 16.22 -2.25 -8.41
C PRO A 97 15.15 -1.52 -9.22
N MET A 98 14.42 -2.23 -10.09
CA MET A 98 13.30 -1.66 -10.84
C MET A 98 12.15 -1.16 -9.94
N HIS A 99 12.00 -1.72 -8.74
CA HIS A 99 11.00 -1.25 -7.79
C HIS A 99 11.33 0.17 -7.29
N GLN A 100 12.60 0.48 -7.04
CA GLN A 100 13.01 1.83 -6.64
C GLN A 100 12.79 2.84 -7.77
N GLN A 101 13.16 2.47 -9.01
CA GLN A 101 12.89 3.32 -10.19
C GLN A 101 11.39 3.59 -10.38
N GLN A 102 10.53 2.59 -10.14
CA GLN A 102 9.09 2.77 -10.17
C GLN A 102 8.62 3.79 -9.12
N MET A 103 9.14 3.69 -7.89
CA MET A 103 8.81 4.62 -6.82
C MET A 103 9.27 6.06 -7.11
N GLU A 104 10.45 6.24 -7.69
CA GLU A 104 10.93 7.54 -8.16
C GLU A 104 9.99 8.13 -9.23
N THR A 105 9.54 7.29 -10.16
CA THR A 105 8.62 7.68 -11.23
C THR A 105 7.26 8.13 -10.65
N TYR A 106 6.71 7.39 -9.68
CA TYR A 106 5.49 7.81 -8.98
C TYR A 106 5.68 9.14 -8.26
N ALA A 107 6.79 9.29 -7.53
CA ALA A 107 7.05 10.50 -6.77
C ALA A 107 7.19 11.73 -7.70
N ALA A 108 7.87 11.58 -8.84
CA ALA A 108 7.98 12.62 -9.85
C ALA A 108 6.61 13.01 -10.42
N ALA A 109 5.80 12.03 -10.83
CA ALA A 109 4.47 12.29 -11.38
C ALA A 109 3.55 13.02 -10.40
N LEU A 110 3.56 12.63 -9.11
CA LEU A 110 2.78 13.30 -8.07
C LEU A 110 3.25 14.74 -7.83
N ARG A 111 4.56 15.01 -7.90
CA ARG A 111 5.11 16.37 -7.80
C ARG A 111 4.70 17.23 -8.99
N ASP A 112 4.70 16.68 -10.19
CA ASP A 112 4.26 17.38 -11.40
C ASP A 112 2.76 17.75 -11.34
N MET A 113 1.96 16.96 -10.62
CA MET A 113 0.55 17.27 -10.30
C MET A 113 0.38 18.32 -9.19
N GLY A 114 1.48 18.85 -8.63
CA GLY A 114 1.47 19.86 -7.58
C GLY A 114 1.40 19.32 -6.15
N MET A 115 1.61 18.02 -5.92
CA MET A 115 1.70 17.48 -4.56
C MET A 115 3.05 17.81 -3.92
N THR A 116 3.02 18.19 -2.65
CA THR A 116 4.22 18.61 -1.90
C THR A 116 4.72 17.52 -0.97
N GLU A 117 6.02 17.57 -0.62
CA GLU A 117 6.65 16.64 0.34
C GLU A 117 6.34 15.17 0.03
N VAL A 118 6.43 14.80 -1.25
CA VAL A 118 6.09 13.43 -1.70
C VAL A 118 7.11 12.44 -1.15
N VAL A 119 6.64 11.53 -0.29
CA VAL A 119 7.42 10.45 0.33
C VAL A 119 7.04 9.11 -0.30
N PRO A 120 7.94 8.48 -1.08
CA PRO A 120 7.72 7.15 -1.60
C PRO A 120 8.15 6.08 -0.59
N TRP A 121 7.25 5.14 -0.32
CA TRP A 121 7.47 3.96 0.51
C TRP A 121 7.34 2.69 -0.32
N LEU A 122 8.38 1.87 -0.28
CA LEU A 122 8.38 0.53 -0.85
C LEU A 122 8.27 -0.49 0.28
N VAL A 123 7.23 -1.32 0.26
CA VAL A 123 6.92 -2.26 1.34
C VAL A 123 6.98 -3.70 0.81
N TYR A 124 7.98 -4.47 1.25
CA TYR A 124 8.06 -5.88 0.92
C TYR A 124 7.29 -6.71 1.93
N LEU A 125 6.27 -7.41 1.41
CA LEU A 125 5.41 -8.30 2.16
C LEU A 125 6.13 -9.65 2.34
N PRO A 126 6.39 -10.08 3.58
CA PRO A 126 7.06 -11.35 3.83
C PRO A 126 6.17 -12.51 3.38
N SER A 127 6.81 -13.56 2.86
CA SER A 127 6.15 -14.83 2.56
C SER A 127 5.97 -15.72 3.79
N ASP A 128 6.66 -15.40 4.88
CA ASP A 128 6.68 -16.13 6.16
C ASP A 128 6.04 -15.25 7.24
N GLU A 129 5.13 -15.83 8.03
CA GLU A 129 4.42 -15.15 9.12
C GLU A 129 5.32 -14.67 10.27
N HIS A 130 6.57 -15.16 10.32
CA HIS A 130 7.57 -14.78 11.32
C HIS A 130 8.60 -13.76 10.81
N ALA A 131 8.58 -13.39 9.53
CA ALA A 131 9.51 -12.43 8.99
C ALA A 131 9.00 -10.99 9.16
N ASP A 132 9.92 -10.09 9.48
CA ASP A 132 9.62 -8.67 9.63
C ASP A 132 9.29 -8.03 8.27
N LEU A 133 8.41 -7.04 8.29
CA LEU A 133 8.14 -6.18 7.13
C LEU A 133 9.42 -5.41 6.80
N LYS A 134 9.87 -5.51 5.54
CA LYS A 134 10.93 -4.62 5.04
C LYS A 134 10.30 -3.39 4.42
N ILE A 135 10.63 -2.22 4.95
CA ILE A 135 10.09 -0.93 4.51
C ILE A 135 11.24 -0.02 4.14
N GLU A 136 11.23 0.48 2.91
CA GLU A 136 12.26 1.37 2.38
C GLU A 136 11.64 2.70 1.98
N LYS A 137 12.28 3.80 2.39
CA LYS A 137 12.03 5.12 1.82
C LYS A 137 12.94 5.27 0.61
N VAL A 138 12.37 5.59 -0.55
CA VAL A 138 13.11 5.82 -1.80
C VAL A 138 13.43 7.30 -1.98
#